data_AF-A0A946PLG6-F1
#
_entry.id   AF-A0A946PLG6-F1
#
_cell.length_a   1.000
_cell.length_b   1.000
_cell.length_c   1.000
_cell.angle_alpha   90.00
_cell.angle_beta   90.00
_cell.angle_gamma   90.00
#
_symmetry.space_group_name_H-M   'P 1'
#
loop_
_entity.id
_entity.type
_entity.pdbx_description
1 polymer ?
#
loop_
_entity_poly.entity_id
_entity_poly.type
_entity_poly.pdbx_seq_one_letter_code
_entity_poly.pdbx_strand_id
1 'polypeptide(L)' 'MDINEINNELDNLIRELNTLVKSLANSRELIAENNFKRATNYLSETEIALQAIAGKVSKIKLLI' A
#
# COMPACT_ATOMS: atom_id res chain seq x y z
N MET A 1 -5.56 5.98 21.26
CA MET A 1 -6.66 6.03 20.29
C MET A 1 -7.86 5.38 20.92
N ASP A 2 -9.03 5.98 20.74
CA ASP A 2 -10.28 5.26 21.02
C ASP A 2 -10.64 4.32 19.85
N ILE A 3 -11.68 3.53 20.03
CA ILE A 3 -12.08 2.53 19.02
C ILE A 3 -12.56 3.17 17.71
N ASN A 4 -13.09 4.39 17.73
CA ASN A 4 -13.52 5.09 16.53
C ASN A 4 -12.29 5.58 15.74
N GLU A 5 -11.27 6.09 16.43
CA GLU A 5 -9.99 6.46 15.81
C GLU A 5 -9.30 5.24 15.19
N ILE A 6 -9.33 4.07 15.85
CA ILE A 6 -8.79 2.81 15.30
C ILE A 6 -9.54 2.42 14.03
N ASN A 7 -10.87 2.43 14.05
CA ASN A 7 -11.67 2.06 12.88
C ASN A 7 -11.43 3.01 11.69
N ASN A 8 -11.37 4.31 11.95
CA ASN A 8 -11.06 5.31 10.91
C ASN A 8 -9.67 5.08 10.29
N GLU A 9 -8.67 4.74 11.10
CA GLU A 9 -7.34 4.45 10.60
C GLU A 9 -7.30 3.14 9.79
N LEU A 10 -8.03 2.10 10.21
CA LEU A 10 -8.18 0.87 9.42
C LEU A 10 -8.83 1.15 8.06
N ASP A 11 -9.87 1.98 8.00
CA ASP A 11 -10.50 2.39 6.74
C ASP A 11 -9.53 3.17 5.83
N ASN A 12 -8.70 4.04 6.41
CA ASN A 12 -7.63 4.72 5.67
C ASN A 12 -6.62 3.73 5.08
N LEU A 13 -6.16 2.76 5.87
CA LEU A 13 -5.22 1.73 5.43
C LEU A 13 -5.80 0.86 4.32
N ILE A 14 -7.08 0.49 4.40
CA ILE A 14 -7.77 -0.27 3.35
C ILE A 14 -7.81 0.54 2.05
N ARG A 15 -8.09 1.84 2.12
CA ARG A 15 -8.08 2.73 0.95
C ARG A 15 -6.68 2.92 0.36
N GLU A 16 -5.65 3.02 1.20
CA GLU A 16 -4.25 3.03 0.75
C GLU A 16 -3.91 1.72 0.01
N LEU A 17 -4.25 0.55 0.58
CA LEU A 17 -4.06 -0.75 -0.05
C LEU A 17 -4.75 -0.85 -1.42
N ASN A 18 -6.01 -0.41 -1.53
CA ASN A 18 -6.74 -0.40 -2.79
C ASN A 18 -6.06 0.48 -3.86
N THR A 19 -5.40 1.56 -3.45
CA THR A 19 -4.60 2.40 -4.35
C THR A 19 -3.36 1.65 -4.82
N LEU A 20 -2.66 0.94 -3.92
CA LEU A 20 -1.49 0.15 -4.26
C LEU A 20 -1.81 -1.02 -5.19
N VAL A 21 -2.97 -1.67 -5.06
CA VAL A 21 -3.43 -2.70 -6.01
C VAL A 21 -3.51 -2.16 -7.44
N LYS A 22 -3.98 -0.92 -7.63
CA LYS A 22 -4.00 -0.27 -8.95
C LYS A 22 -2.58 0.03 -9.45
N SER A 23 -1.68 0.48 -8.59
CA SER A 23 -0.26 0.69 -8.95
C SER A 23 0.40 -0.63 -9.39
N LEU A 24 0.10 -1.75 -8.73
CA LEU A 24 0.57 -3.09 -9.15
C LEU A 24 0.03 -3.48 -10.53
N ALA A 25 -1.24 -3.20 -10.82
CA ALA A 25 -1.83 -3.45 -12.13
C ALA A 25 -1.09 -2.64 -13.23
N ASN A 26 -0.83 -1.36 -12.99
CA ASN A 26 -0.07 -0.52 -13.91
C ASN A 26 1.35 -1.07 -14.14
N SER A 27 2.04 -1.52 -13.09
CA SER A 27 3.35 -2.15 -13.24
C SER A 27 3.29 -3.40 -14.12
N ARG A 28 2.23 -4.22 -13.99
CA ARG A 28 2.03 -5.42 -14.83
C ARG A 28 1.80 -5.06 -16.29
N GLU A 29 1.02 -4.01 -16.57
CA GLU A 29 0.83 -3.49 -17.92
C GLU A 29 2.16 -3.00 -18.52
N LEU A 30 2.94 -2.22 -17.76
CA LEU A 30 4.27 -1.75 -18.18
C LEU A 30 5.23 -2.91 -18.47
N ILE A 31 5.18 -4.00 -17.70
CA ILE A 31 5.96 -5.22 -17.98
C ILE A 31 5.52 -5.86 -19.30
N ALA A 32 4.23 -5.96 -19.55
CA ALA A 32 3.69 -6.51 -20.80
C ALA A 32 4.10 -5.67 -22.03
N GLU A 33 4.26 -4.36 -21.84
CA GLU A 33 4.77 -3.42 -22.85
C GLU A 33 6.31 -3.39 -22.96
N ASN A 34 7.03 -4.27 -22.26
CA ASN A 34 8.50 -4.28 -22.15
C ASN A 34 9.12 -2.99 -21.57
N ASN A 35 8.34 -2.18 -20.85
CA ASN A 35 8.79 -0.96 -20.19
C ASN A 35 9.30 -1.25 -18.76
N PHE A 36 10.33 -2.09 -18.67
CA PHE A 36 10.82 -2.61 -17.39
C PHE A 36 11.34 -1.52 -16.45
N LYS A 37 12.00 -0.47 -16.98
CA LYS A 37 12.52 0.62 -16.15
C LYS A 37 11.40 1.31 -15.37
N ARG A 38 10.29 1.65 -16.03
CA ARG A 38 9.16 2.28 -15.36
C ARG A 38 8.45 1.29 -14.44
N ALA A 39 8.24 0.05 -14.88
CA ALA A 39 7.63 -0.98 -14.04
C ALA A 39 8.38 -1.17 -12.73
N THR A 40 9.71 -1.29 -12.77
CA THR A 40 10.55 -1.43 -11.57
C THR A 40 10.39 -0.25 -10.63
N ASN A 41 10.35 0.99 -11.13
CA ASN A 41 10.13 2.15 -10.28
C ASN A 41 8.78 2.08 -9.54
N TYR A 42 7.67 1.80 -10.25
CA TYR A 42 6.35 1.67 -9.63
C TYR A 42 6.28 0.51 -8.63
N LEU A 43 6.97 -0.61 -8.92
CA LEU A 43 7.07 -1.73 -7.98
C LEU A 43 7.84 -1.34 -6.71
N SER A 44 8.98 -0.65 -6.83
CA SER A 44 9.75 -0.17 -5.67
C SER A 44 8.96 0.83 -4.83
N GLU A 45 8.25 1.77 -5.45
CA GLU A 45 7.36 2.70 -4.75
C GLU A 45 6.24 1.96 -4.02
N THR A 46 5.65 0.95 -4.67
CA THR A 46 4.62 0.11 -4.06
C THR A 46 5.16 -0.67 -2.85
N GLU A 47 6.37 -1.23 -2.96
CA GLU A 47 7.01 -1.95 -1.86
C GLU A 47 7.25 -1.05 -0.64
N ILE A 48 7.78 0.16 -0.85
CA ILE A 48 8.00 1.15 0.23
C ILE A 48 6.67 1.50 0.90
N ALA A 49 5.61 1.71 0.13
CA ALA A 49 4.29 2.03 0.67
C ALA A 49 3.70 0.85 1.48
N LEU A 50 3.87 -0.39 1.00
CA LEU A 50 3.44 -1.59 1.74
C LEU A 50 4.18 -1.74 3.07
N GLN A 51 5.49 -1.47 3.10
CA GLN A 51 6.27 -1.48 4.35
C GLN A 51 5.78 -0.42 5.33
N ALA A 52 5.43 0.78 4.84
CA ALA A 52 4.84 1.83 5.67
C ALA A 52 3.48 1.42 6.26
N ILE A 53 2.60 0.81 5.45
CA ILE A 53 1.31 0.25 5.90
C ILE A 53 1.52 -0.82 6.96
N ALA A 54 2.47 -1.74 6.77
CA ALA A 54 2.80 -2.76 7.77
C ALA A 54 3.23 -2.14 9.12
N GLY A 55 4.01 -1.06 9.07
CA GLY A 55 4.38 -0.28 10.26
C GLY A 55 3.18 0.35 10.96
N LYS A 56 2.25 0.95 10.21
CA LYS A 56 1.00 1.52 10.76
C LYS A 56 0.12 0.44 11.41
N VAL A 57 -0.12 -0.68 10.72
CA VAL A 57 -0.89 -1.83 11.25
C VAL A 57 -0.27 -2.38 12.53
N SER A 58 1.06 -2.48 12.58
CA SER A 58 1.77 -2.94 13.78
C SER A 58 1.53 -2.02 14.98
N LYS A 59 1.49 -0.70 14.77
CA LYS A 59 1.16 0.27 15.83
C LYS A 59 -0.29 0.12 16.31
N ILE A 60 -1.24 -0.05 15.39
CA ILE A 60 -2.64 -0.29 15.74
C ILE A 60 -2.78 -1.55 16.58
N LYS A 61 -2.11 -2.65 16.19
CA LYS A 61 -2.14 -3.91 16.92
C LYS A 61 -1.66 -3.79 18.39
N LEU A 62 -0.78 -2.84 18.70
CA LEU A 62 -0.34 -2.60 20.07
C LEU A 62 -1.37 -1.88 20.95
N LEU A 63 -2.44 -1.35 20.34
CA LEU A 63 -3.50 -0.56 21.00
C LEU A 63 -4.79 -1.37 21.22
N ILE A 64 -4.86 -2.60 20.70
CA ILE A 64 -6.00 -3.52 20.78
C ILE A 64 -5.59 -4.71 21.65
#